data_AF-A0A8J8JC97-F1
#
_entry.id   AF-A0A8J8JC97-F1
#
_cell.length_a   1.000
_cell.length_b   1.000
_cell.length_c   1.000
_cell.angle_alpha   90.00
_cell.angle_beta   90.00
_cell.angle_gamma   90.00
#
_symmetry.space_group_name_H-M   'P 1'
#
loop_
_entity.id
_entity.type
_entity.pdbx_description
1 polymer ?
#
loop_
_entity_poly.entity_id
_entity_poly.type
_entity_poly.pdbx_seq_one_letter_code
_entity_poly.pdbx_strand_id
1 'polypeptide(L)'
;MLVGKLLNPSYRVRVIKAHQLDEGKVLDGFRRAGFHVSEVGKDLDPELSVESFLSSSYGNWIYVIRLKRGRVFLARGEGKVPGLKSSDSDYLVRDDNGLKRLLIREVSKKAMLLIEVPRVVVWGLVWWLIWKYFEEYPLGTFLLFFLGFVLNDLASAVEYFVIGYCRE
;
A
#
# COMPACT_ATOMS: atom_id res chain seq x y z
N MET A 1 15.83 2.66 17.57
CA MET A 1 14.42 2.90 17.98
C MET A 1 13.43 3.10 16.81
N LEU A 2 13.86 3.35 15.56
CA LEU A 2 12.97 3.32 14.38
C LEU A 2 12.53 1.91 13.94
N VAL A 3 13.35 0.89 14.23
CA VAL A 3 13.11 -0.51 13.85
C VAL A 3 11.88 -1.10 14.56
N GLY A 4 11.57 -0.66 15.79
CA GLY A 4 10.42 -1.15 16.57
C GLY A 4 9.05 -0.80 15.98
N LYS A 5 8.95 0.30 15.22
CA LYS A 5 7.71 0.70 14.53
C LYS A 5 7.53 0.02 13.16
N LEU A 6 8.62 -0.43 12.52
CA LEU A 6 8.52 -1.38 11.40
C LEU A 6 8.12 -2.79 11.90
N LEU A 7 8.44 -3.14 13.15
CA LEU A 7 8.19 -4.48 13.70
C LEU A 7 6.72 -4.74 14.12
N ASN A 8 5.92 -3.71 14.43
CA ASN A 8 4.50 -3.85 14.78
C ASN A 8 3.60 -2.91 13.96
N PRO A 9 3.36 -3.23 12.67
CA PRO A 9 2.36 -2.52 11.87
C PRO A 9 0.96 -2.76 12.43
N SER A 10 0.13 -1.72 12.50
CA SER A 10 -1.27 -1.83 12.93
C SER A 10 -2.10 -2.62 11.91
N TYR A 11 -1.77 -2.49 10.62
CA TYR A 11 -2.40 -3.26 9.56
C TYR A 11 -1.39 -3.82 8.55
N ARG A 12 -1.74 -4.98 8.01
CA ARG A 12 -1.06 -5.61 6.87
C ARG A 12 -2.04 -5.69 5.72
N VAL A 13 -1.69 -5.08 4.60
CA VAL A 13 -2.54 -5.01 3.41
C VAL A 13 -1.89 -5.78 2.28
N ARG A 14 -2.67 -6.66 1.65
CA ARG A 14 -2.20 -7.52 0.57
C ARG A 14 -3.06 -7.35 -0.67
N VAL A 15 -2.43 -7.05 -1.80
CA VAL A 15 -3.13 -6.90 -3.09
C VAL A 15 -3.00 -8.17 -3.90
N ILE A 16 -4.14 -8.73 -4.30
CA ILE A 16 -4.23 -9.96 -5.08
C ILE A 16 -4.88 -9.64 -6.42
N LYS A 17 -4.18 -9.91 -7.51
CA LYS A 17 -4.75 -9.88 -8.86
C LYS A 17 -5.23 -11.29 -9.23
N ALA A 18 -6.49 -11.58 -8.90
CA ALA A 18 -7.12 -12.86 -9.22
C ALA A 18 -7.70 -12.83 -10.65
N HIS A 19 -6.83 -12.75 -11.66
CA HIS A 19 -7.25 -12.74 -13.07
C HIS A 19 -7.69 -14.12 -13.59
N GLN A 20 -7.28 -15.22 -12.97
CA GLN A 20 -7.56 -16.58 -13.48
C GLN A 20 -8.48 -17.41 -12.57
N LEU A 21 -8.87 -16.89 -11.41
CA LEU A 21 -9.67 -17.63 -10.43
C LEU A 21 -11.17 -17.33 -10.56
N ASP A 22 -11.99 -18.35 -10.30
CA ASP A 22 -13.45 -18.22 -10.17
C ASP A 22 -13.81 -17.25 -9.04
N GLU A 23 -14.56 -16.19 -9.37
CA GLU A 23 -14.95 -15.12 -8.43
C GLU A 23 -15.61 -15.72 -7.17
N GLY A 24 -16.57 -16.65 -7.34
CA GLY A 24 -17.28 -17.28 -6.24
C GLY A 24 -16.37 -18.10 -5.31
N LYS A 25 -15.46 -18.90 -5.87
CA LYS A 25 -14.57 -19.76 -5.06
C LYS A 25 -13.59 -18.95 -4.22
N VAL A 26 -13.10 -17.81 -4.74
CA VAL A 26 -12.19 -16.93 -4.00
C VAL A 26 -12.94 -16.26 -2.85
N LEU A 27 -14.08 -15.64 -3.13
CA LEU A 27 -14.85 -14.90 -2.11
C LEU A 27 -15.38 -15.85 -1.02
N ASP A 28 -15.86 -17.03 -1.40
CA ASP A 28 -16.31 -18.04 -0.44
C ASP A 28 -15.15 -18.59 0.40
N GLY A 29 -13.95 -18.71 -0.17
CA GLY A 29 -12.74 -19.06 0.55
C GLY A 29 -12.41 -18.06 1.67
N PHE A 30 -12.51 -16.76 1.37
CA PHE A 30 -12.33 -15.70 2.37
C PHE A 30 -13.42 -15.72 3.44
N ARG A 31 -14.70 -15.88 3.06
CA ARG A 31 -15.82 -15.96 4.01
C ARG A 31 -15.69 -17.16 4.94
N ARG A 32 -15.32 -18.33 4.41
CA ARG A 32 -15.08 -19.55 5.20
C ARG A 32 -13.91 -19.41 6.15
N ALA A 33 -12.92 -18.60 5.80
CA ALA A 33 -11.79 -18.26 6.66
C ALA A 33 -12.14 -17.16 7.71
N GLY A 34 -13.40 -16.73 7.79
CA GLY A 34 -13.86 -15.76 8.78
C GLY A 34 -13.64 -14.29 8.40
N PHE A 35 -13.32 -13.99 7.14
CA PHE A 35 -13.12 -12.62 6.69
C PHE A 35 -14.45 -11.94 6.35
N HIS A 36 -14.57 -10.69 6.75
CA HIS A 36 -15.63 -9.82 6.23
C HIS A 36 -15.26 -9.38 4.81
N VAL A 37 -16.11 -9.66 3.84
CA VAL A 37 -15.88 -9.37 2.41
C VAL A 37 -16.94 -8.40 1.90
N SER A 38 -16.51 -7.27 1.36
CA SER A 38 -17.38 -6.25 0.77
C SER A 38 -16.94 -5.91 -0.65
N GLU A 39 -17.90 -5.67 -1.53
CA GLU A 39 -17.66 -5.16 -2.88
C GLU A 39 -17.54 -3.64 -2.82
N VAL A 40 -16.50 -3.10 -3.46
CA VAL A 40 -16.41 -1.66 -3.68
C VAL A 40 -17.23 -1.33 -4.92
N GLY A 41 -18.44 -0.84 -4.71
CA GLY A 41 -19.38 -0.51 -5.78
C GLY A 41 -18.80 0.53 -6.73
N LYS A 42 -19.02 0.34 -8.04
CA LYS A 42 -18.62 1.34 -9.06
C LYS A 42 -19.44 2.63 -8.98
N ASP A 43 -20.64 2.56 -8.41
CA ASP A 43 -21.61 3.66 -8.37
C ASP A 43 -21.52 4.50 -7.09
N LEU A 44 -20.83 3.99 -6.06
CA LEU A 44 -20.60 4.70 -4.80
C LEU A 44 -19.24 5.40 -4.83
N ASP A 45 -19.14 6.54 -4.14
CA ASP A 45 -17.86 7.20 -3.94
C ASP A 45 -16.88 6.20 -3.29
N PRO A 46 -15.69 5.95 -3.89
CA PRO A 46 -14.71 5.02 -3.36
C PRO A 46 -14.31 5.36 -1.90
N GLU A 47 -14.35 6.63 -1.50
CA GLU A 47 -14.08 7.00 -0.11
C GLU A 47 -15.16 6.46 0.85
N LEU A 48 -16.43 6.66 0.50
CA LEU A 48 -17.57 6.20 1.31
C LEU A 48 -17.60 4.68 1.43
N SER A 49 -17.27 3.98 0.34
CA SER A 49 -17.20 2.52 0.31
C SER A 49 -16.11 1.99 1.24
N VAL A 50 -14.95 2.65 1.27
CA VAL A 50 -13.85 2.31 2.16
C VAL A 50 -14.20 2.61 3.62
N GLU A 51 -14.82 3.76 3.92
CA GLU A 51 -15.25 4.09 5.29
C GLU A 51 -16.31 3.12 5.82
N SER A 52 -17.30 2.80 5.00
CA SER A 52 -18.32 1.80 5.31
C SER A 52 -17.69 0.44 5.59
N PHE A 53 -16.72 0.03 4.78
CA PHE A 53 -15.98 -1.21 5.00
C PHE A 53 -15.16 -1.19 6.30
N LEU A 54 -14.43 -0.12 6.60
CA LEU A 54 -13.58 -0.02 7.79
C LEU A 54 -14.40 0.02 9.09
N SER A 55 -15.60 0.62 9.05
CA SER A 55 -16.52 0.67 10.19
C SER A 55 -17.31 -0.62 10.42
N SER A 56 -17.57 -1.40 9.37
CA SER A 56 -18.34 -2.65 9.43
C SER A 56 -17.50 -3.91 9.65
N SER A 57 -16.18 -3.80 9.68
CA SER A 57 -15.27 -4.94 9.78
C SER A 57 -14.13 -4.70 10.78
N TYR A 58 -13.62 -5.79 11.36
CA TYR A 58 -12.53 -5.78 12.35
C TYR A 58 -11.38 -6.70 11.93
N GLY A 59 -10.18 -6.39 12.41
CA GLY A 59 -8.98 -7.19 12.19
C GLY A 59 -7.81 -6.42 11.56
N ASN A 60 -6.62 -7.00 11.63
CA ASN A 60 -5.37 -6.34 11.25
C ASN A 60 -4.90 -6.74 9.84
N TRP A 61 -5.48 -7.79 9.26
CA TRP A 61 -5.17 -8.27 7.92
C TRP A 61 -6.24 -7.86 6.93
N ILE A 62 -5.82 -7.21 5.86
CA ILE A 62 -6.71 -6.67 4.84
C ILE A 62 -6.22 -7.11 3.47
N TYR A 63 -7.16 -7.51 2.63
CA TYR A 63 -6.91 -8.03 1.30
C TYR A 63 -7.69 -7.21 0.29
N VAL A 64 -6.97 -6.68 -0.69
CA VAL A 64 -7.55 -6.01 -1.86
C VAL A 64 -7.56 -7.01 -3.01
N ILE A 65 -8.73 -7.48 -3.38
CA ILE A 65 -8.91 -8.53 -4.39
C ILE A 65 -9.39 -7.86 -5.68
N ARG A 66 -8.53 -7.83 -6.69
CA ARG A 66 -8.87 -7.35 -8.03
C ARG A 66 -9.25 -8.52 -8.93
N LEU A 67 -10.52 -8.57 -9.31
CA LEU A 67 -11.07 -9.59 -10.20
C LEU A 67 -11.11 -9.10 -11.65
N LYS A 68 -11.48 -10.00 -12.57
CA LYS A 68 -11.76 -9.66 -13.97
C LYS A 68 -12.88 -8.60 -14.05
N ARG A 69 -12.87 -7.78 -15.11
CA ARG A 69 -13.84 -6.69 -15.38
C ARG A 69 -13.74 -5.46 -14.46
N GLY A 70 -12.64 -5.33 -13.70
CA GLY A 70 -12.36 -4.15 -12.89
C GLY A 70 -13.22 -4.04 -11.64
N ARG A 71 -13.73 -5.17 -11.12
CA ARG A 71 -14.38 -5.25 -9.81
C ARG A 71 -13.33 -5.42 -8.73
N VAL A 72 -13.48 -4.67 -7.64
CA VAL A 72 -12.55 -4.66 -6.50
C VAL A 72 -13.33 -5.07 -5.26
N PHE A 73 -12.81 -6.07 -4.57
CA PHE A 73 -13.35 -6.53 -3.30
C PHE A 73 -12.34 -6.27 -2.19
N LEU A 74 -12.85 -5.87 -1.03
CA LEU A 74 -12.07 -5.72 0.19
C LEU A 74 -12.44 -6.85 1.14
N ALA A 75 -11.44 -7.50 1.72
CA ALA A 75 -11.63 -8.50 2.75
C ALA A 75 -10.78 -8.19 3.99
N ARG A 76 -11.37 -8.22 5.19
CA ARG A 76 -10.69 -7.91 6.46
C ARG A 76 -10.91 -9.02 7.49
N GLY A 77 -9.86 -9.34 8.25
CA GLY A 77 -9.90 -10.38 9.29
C GLY A 77 -8.70 -10.33 10.24
N GLU A 78 -8.72 -11.16 11.29
CA GLU A 78 -7.72 -11.16 12.37
C GLU A 78 -6.44 -11.94 12.03
N GLY A 79 -6.49 -12.84 11.05
CA GLY A 79 -5.39 -13.74 10.70
C GLY A 79 -4.92 -13.61 9.25
N LYS A 80 -3.83 -14.29 8.90
CA LYS A 80 -3.39 -14.46 7.52
C LYS A 80 -4.14 -15.64 6.90
N VAL A 81 -4.65 -15.51 5.68
CA VAL A 81 -5.22 -16.63 4.93
C VAL A 81 -4.12 -17.66 4.62
N PRO A 82 -4.24 -18.91 5.12
CA PRO A 82 -3.27 -19.97 4.84
C PRO A 82 -3.34 -20.39 3.36
N GLY A 83 -2.18 -20.65 2.75
CA GLY A 83 -2.09 -21.13 1.36
C GLY A 83 -2.07 -20.05 0.27
N LEU A 84 -2.20 -18.77 0.63
CA LEU A 84 -2.18 -17.67 -0.34
C LEU A 84 -0.74 -17.25 -0.67
N LYS A 85 -0.15 -17.88 -1.70
CA LYS A 85 1.28 -17.74 -2.07
C LYS A 85 1.60 -16.58 -3.01
N SER A 86 0.63 -15.95 -3.66
CA SER A 86 0.89 -14.92 -4.68
C SER A 86 0.13 -13.64 -4.36
N SER A 87 0.81 -12.72 -3.68
CA SER A 87 0.43 -11.31 -3.67
C SER A 87 1.29 -10.55 -4.65
N ASP A 88 0.66 -9.60 -5.34
CA ASP A 88 1.34 -8.74 -6.30
C ASP A 88 2.06 -7.59 -5.58
N SER A 89 1.52 -7.19 -4.44
CA SER A 89 2.13 -6.27 -3.50
C SER A 89 1.65 -6.53 -2.08
N ASP A 90 2.59 -6.53 -1.14
CA ASP A 90 2.34 -6.52 0.30
C ASP A 90 2.70 -5.12 0.82
N TYR A 91 1.89 -4.60 1.74
CA TYR A 91 2.07 -3.28 2.34
C TYR A 91 1.92 -3.36 3.86
N LEU A 92 2.76 -2.60 4.54
CA LEU A 92 2.72 -2.39 5.99
C LEU A 92 2.12 -1.01 6.25
N VAL A 93 1.11 -0.96 7.11
CA VAL A 93 0.39 0.27 7.42
C VAL A 93 0.44 0.57 8.91
N ARG A 94 0.65 1.84 9.23
CA ARG A 94 0.85 2.31 10.61
C ARG A 94 -0.44 2.64 11.33
N ASP A 95 -1.40 3.25 10.64
CA ASP A 95 -2.58 3.87 11.25
C ASP A 95 -3.80 3.78 10.34
N ASP A 96 -4.98 4.07 10.90
CA ASP A 96 -6.27 4.04 10.17
C ASP A 96 -6.29 5.02 9.00
N ASN A 97 -5.62 6.18 9.15
CA ASN A 97 -5.51 7.17 8.09
C ASN A 97 -4.63 6.69 6.93
N GLY A 98 -3.49 6.06 7.23
CA GLY A 98 -2.64 5.41 6.23
C GLY A 98 -3.38 4.27 5.51
N LEU A 99 -4.20 3.52 6.25
CA LEU A 99 -5.02 2.45 5.69
C LEU A 99 -6.07 2.99 4.72
N LYS A 100 -6.82 4.02 5.13
CA LYS A 100 -7.81 4.69 4.29
C LYS A 100 -7.17 5.19 2.99
N ARG A 101 -6.03 5.89 3.08
CA ARG A 101 -5.29 6.39 1.91
C ARG A 101 -4.84 5.27 0.97
N LEU A 102 -4.32 4.16 1.52
CA LEU A 102 -3.88 3.01 0.72
C LEU A 102 -5.06 2.33 0.01
N LEU A 103 -6.17 2.11 0.71
CA LEU A 103 -7.36 1.49 0.12
C LEU A 103 -7.95 2.36 -0.98
N ILE A 104 -8.06 3.67 -0.76
CA ILE A 104 -8.54 4.62 -1.80
C ILE A 104 -7.60 4.59 -3.02
N ARG A 105 -6.27 4.54 -2.81
CA ARG A 105 -5.29 4.40 -3.90
C ARG A 105 -5.50 3.14 -4.73
N GLU A 106 -5.70 2.00 -4.07
CA GLU A 106 -5.85 0.72 -4.78
C GLU A 106 -7.24 0.57 -5.41
N VAL A 107 -8.25 1.30 -4.93
CA VAL A 107 -9.60 1.33 -5.53
C VAL A 107 -9.67 2.32 -6.71
N SER A 108 -8.97 3.47 -6.64
CA SER A 108 -9.09 4.55 -7.63
C SER A 108 -7.76 5.01 -8.24
N LYS A 109 -7.66 4.95 -9.57
CA LYS A 109 -6.51 5.47 -10.34
C LYS A 109 -6.32 7.00 -10.22
N LYS A 110 -7.39 7.76 -9.95
CA LYS A 110 -7.29 9.22 -9.75
C LYS A 110 -6.64 9.56 -8.40
N ALA A 111 -6.92 8.79 -7.36
CA ALA A 111 -6.33 8.98 -6.04
C ALA A 111 -4.85 8.56 -5.99
N MET A 112 -4.46 7.59 -6.82
CA MET A 112 -3.05 7.21 -7.03
C MET A 112 -2.19 8.41 -7.45
N LEU A 113 -2.71 9.29 -8.31
CA LEU A 113 -2.00 10.49 -8.78
C LEU A 113 -1.76 11.51 -7.65
N LEU A 114 -2.75 11.74 -6.78
CA LEU A 114 -2.61 12.66 -5.64
C LEU A 114 -1.60 12.18 -4.60
N ILE A 115 -1.42 10.86 -4.48
CA ILE A 115 -0.52 10.24 -3.50
C ILE A 115 0.91 10.06 -4.06
N GLU A 116 1.06 9.95 -5.38
CA GLU A 116 2.37 9.87 -6.03
C GLU A 116 3.03 11.24 -6.22
N VAL A 117 2.25 12.32 -6.27
CA VAL A 117 2.77 13.70 -6.37
C VAL A 117 3.79 14.01 -5.26
N PRO A 118 3.54 13.75 -3.96
CA PRO A 118 4.54 13.93 -2.91
C PRO A 118 5.86 13.19 -3.17
N ARG A 119 5.80 11.94 -3.66
CA ARG A 119 6.99 11.13 -3.96
C ARG A 119 7.79 11.74 -5.11
N VAL A 120 7.13 12.13 -6.19
CA VAL A 120 7.78 12.76 -7.36
C VAL A 120 8.37 14.12 -6.98
N VAL A 121 7.70 14.89 -6.13
CA VAL A 121 8.20 16.19 -5.63
C VAL A 121 9.44 15.99 -4.76
N VAL A 122 9.43 15.03 -3.84
CA VAL A 122 10.61 14.72 -3.00
C VAL A 122 11.80 14.32 -3.87
N TRP A 123 11.61 13.40 -4.83
CA TRP A 123 12.69 12.98 -5.73
C TRP A 123 13.13 14.08 -6.69
N GLY A 124 12.22 14.93 -7.15
CA GLY A 124 12.55 16.11 -7.95
C GLY A 124 13.40 17.11 -7.19
N LEU A 125 13.13 17.31 -5.89
CA LEU A 125 13.87 18.21 -5.03
C LEU A 125 15.25 17.64 -4.67
N VAL A 126 15.34 16.33 -4.45
CA VAL A 126 16.61 15.60 -4.30
C VAL A 126 17.43 15.69 -5.59
N TRP A 127 16.81 15.43 -6.75
CA TRP A 127 17.48 15.55 -8.06
C TRP A 127 17.97 16.97 -8.32
N TRP A 128 17.17 17.98 -8.00
CA TRP A 128 17.55 19.38 -8.15
C TRP A 128 18.73 19.77 -7.24
N LEU A 129 18.72 19.33 -5.98
CA LEU A 129 19.85 19.50 -5.06
C LEU A 129 21.11 18.80 -5.59
N ILE A 130 20.97 17.57 -6.08
CA ILE A 130 22.08 16.82 -6.68
C ILE A 130 22.63 17.58 -7.88
N TRP A 131 21.77 18.00 -8.82
CA TRP A 131 22.18 18.73 -10.02
C TRP A 131 22.93 20.03 -9.68
N LYS A 132 22.44 20.78 -8.70
CA LYS A 132 23.06 22.04 -8.26
C LYS A 132 24.42 21.85 -7.59
N TYR A 133 24.62 20.73 -6.89
CA TYR A 133 25.90 20.41 -6.22
C TYR A 133 26.89 19.65 -7.13
N PHE A 134 26.44 19.10 -8.26
CA PHE A 134 27.25 18.26 -9.16
C PHE A 134 28.14 19.02 -10.14
N GLU A 135 27.92 20.31 -10.36
CA GLU A 135 28.78 21.09 -11.26
C GLU A 135 30.24 21.19 -10.78
N GLU A 136 30.54 20.89 -9.51
CA GLU A 136 31.87 21.13 -8.93
C GLU A 136 32.63 19.88 -8.43
N TYR A 137 32.00 18.71 -8.22
CA TYR A 137 32.69 17.58 -7.53
C TYR A 137 32.37 16.16 -8.08
N PRO A 138 33.31 15.50 -8.78
CA PRO A 138 33.15 14.13 -9.29
C PRO A 138 33.09 13.06 -8.18
N LEU A 139 33.56 13.37 -6.95
CA LEU A 139 33.42 12.52 -5.75
C LEU A 139 31.96 12.35 -5.29
N GLY A 140 31.07 13.28 -5.63
CA GLY A 140 29.64 13.22 -5.29
C GLY A 140 28.94 12.00 -5.91
N THR A 141 29.38 11.58 -7.10
CA THR A 141 28.87 10.40 -7.82
C THR A 141 29.11 9.10 -7.06
N PHE A 142 30.28 8.97 -6.43
CA PHE A 142 30.66 7.76 -5.68
C PHE A 142 29.90 7.67 -4.36
N LEU A 143 29.72 8.82 -3.69
CA LEU A 143 28.94 8.91 -2.46
C LEU A 143 27.46 8.62 -2.72
N LEU A 144 26.85 9.13 -3.79
CA LEU A 144 25.46 8.84 -4.15
C LEU A 144 25.18 7.38 -4.49
N PHE A 145 26.14 6.67 -5.07
CA PHE A 145 25.96 5.25 -5.38
C PHE A 145 25.89 4.40 -4.09
N PHE A 146 26.69 4.75 -3.09
CA PHE A 146 26.67 4.10 -1.76
C PHE A 146 25.53 4.63 -0.87
N LEU A 147 25.24 5.93 -0.94
CA LEU A 147 24.15 6.56 -0.18
C LEU A 147 22.78 6.23 -0.78
N GLY A 148 22.70 5.86 -2.06
CA GLY A 148 21.47 5.46 -2.76
C GLY A 148 20.79 4.28 -2.07
N PHE A 149 21.57 3.36 -1.48
CA PHE A 149 21.03 2.24 -0.70
C PHE A 149 20.42 2.74 0.62
N VAL A 150 21.12 3.60 1.35
CA VAL A 150 20.64 4.22 2.60
C VAL A 150 19.44 5.13 2.36
N LEU A 151 19.42 5.86 1.24
CA LEU A 151 18.34 6.74 0.82
C LEU A 151 17.06 5.94 0.50
N ASN A 152 17.17 4.73 -0.02
CA ASN A 152 16.01 3.89 -0.32
C ASN A 152 15.32 3.37 0.96
N ASP A 153 16.13 2.94 1.93
CA ASP A 153 15.62 2.55 3.26
C ASP A 153 15.07 3.74 4.04
N LEU A 154 15.75 4.90 3.93
CA LEU A 154 15.28 6.15 4.53
C LEU A 154 13.99 6.64 3.86
N ALA A 155 13.86 6.51 2.54
CA ALA A 155 12.65 6.88 1.81
C ALA A 155 11.46 6.01 2.23
N SER A 156 11.67 4.69 2.37
CA SER A 156 10.67 3.76 2.91
C SER A 156 10.23 4.15 4.32
N ALA A 157 11.18 4.54 5.17
CA ALA A 157 10.88 5.03 6.51
C ALA A 157 10.11 6.37 6.47
N VAL A 158 10.53 7.33 5.64
CA VAL A 158 9.85 8.62 5.48
C VAL A 158 8.43 8.42 4.93
N GLU A 159 8.23 7.54 3.95
CA GLU A 159 6.91 7.20 3.43
C GLU A 159 6.02 6.59 4.51
N TYR A 160 6.54 5.66 5.30
CA TYR A 160 5.81 5.09 6.43
C TYR A 160 5.43 6.14 7.49
N PHE A 161 6.29 7.14 7.73
CA PHE A 161 6.03 8.20 8.71
C PHE A 161 5.13 9.32 8.20
N VAL A 162 5.23 9.68 6.92
CA VAL A 162 4.50 10.81 6.30
C VAL A 162 3.17 10.37 5.70
N ILE A 163 3.17 9.22 5.01
CA ILE A 163 2.00 8.71 4.27
C ILE A 163 1.21 7.74 5.14
N GLY A 164 1.87 7.05 6.07
CA GLY A 164 1.27 6.07 6.99
C GLY A 164 1.32 4.63 6.50
N TYR A 165 1.94 4.37 5.34
CA TYR A 165 2.15 3.01 4.82
C TYR A 165 3.41 2.90 3.96
N CYS A 166 3.98 1.69 3.87
CA CYS A 166 5.15 1.35 3.05
C CYS A 166 4.91 0.01 2.33
N ARG A 167 5.55 -0.19 1.18
CA ARG A 167 5.59 -1.49 0.50
C ARG A 167 6.58 -2.42 1.22
N GLU A 168 6.20 -3.68 1.42
CA GLU A 168 7.06 -4.75 1.96
C GLU A 168 7.93 -5.37 0.85
#